data_AF-A0A7Y4A698-F1
#
_entry.id   AF-A0A7Y4A698-F1
#
_cell.length_a   1.000
_cell.length_b   1.000
_cell.length_c   1.000
_cell.angle_alpha   90.00
_cell.angle_beta   90.00
_cell.angle_gamma   90.00
#
_symmetry.space_group_name_H-M   'P 1'
#
loop_
_entity.id
_entity.type
_entity.pdbx_description
1 polymer ?
#
loop_
_entity_poly.entity_id
_entity_poly.type
_entity_poly.pdbx_seq_one_letter_code
_entity_poly.pdbx_strand_id
1 'polypeptide(L)'
;MIRYLLGSIALISTAVFANTITTPGKAVIGINAAEVGKRVCYYQDKAYSDGAILQVGPHYMICTNANDFETNGSLKWVQLQSSDAASQSESTQQSESVKRYSVK
;
A
#
# COMPACT_ATOMS: atom_id res chain seq x y z
N MET A 1 -3.85 69.29 -32.05
CA MET A 1 -2.73 68.35 -31.80
C MET A 1 -3.15 67.06 -31.10
N ILE A 2 -4.25 67.01 -30.35
CA ILE A 2 -4.68 65.81 -29.58
C ILE A 2 -5.30 64.67 -30.44
N ARG A 3 -5.72 64.97 -31.68
CA ARG A 3 -6.34 64.00 -32.60
C ARG A 3 -5.35 63.00 -33.21
N TYR A 4 -4.06 63.34 -33.28
CA TYR A 4 -3.03 62.43 -33.79
C TYR A 4 -2.52 61.46 -32.72
N LEU A 5 -2.73 61.79 -31.44
CA LEU A 5 -2.26 61.01 -30.28
C LEU A 5 -3.12 59.76 -30.02
N LEU A 6 -4.41 59.82 -30.39
CA LEU A 6 -5.35 58.69 -30.31
C LEU A 6 -5.17 57.65 -31.43
N GLY A 7 -4.57 58.02 -32.56
CA GLY A 7 -4.33 57.10 -33.69
C GLY A 7 -3.11 56.19 -33.49
N SER A 8 -2.12 56.64 -32.71
CA SER A 8 -0.83 55.96 -32.52
C SER A 8 -0.83 54.81 -31.51
N ILE A 9 -1.89 54.64 -30.70
CA ILE A 9 -1.94 53.62 -29.63
C ILE A 9 -2.37 52.23 -30.16
N ALA A 10 -2.95 52.14 -31.36
CA ALA A 10 -3.54 50.90 -31.89
C ALA A 10 -2.53 49.88 -32.48
N LEU A 11 -1.22 50.17 -32.49
CA LEU A 11 -0.23 49.38 -33.23
C LEU A 11 0.72 48.53 -32.36
N ILE A 12 0.55 48.50 -31.03
CA ILE A 12 1.44 47.74 -30.15
C ILE A 12 0.76 46.43 -29.72
N SER A 13 0.62 45.50 -30.67
CA SER A 13 0.27 44.11 -30.36
C SER A 13 1.54 43.30 -30.25
N THR A 14 2.08 43.15 -29.04
CA THR A 14 3.21 42.25 -28.78
C THR A 14 2.70 40.81 -28.64
N ALA A 15 3.26 39.89 -29.44
CA ALA A 15 2.98 38.46 -29.31
C ALA A 15 3.51 37.94 -27.97
N VAL A 16 2.61 37.39 -27.14
CA VAL A 16 2.98 36.73 -25.88
C VAL A 16 3.31 35.28 -26.19
N PHE A 17 4.58 34.90 -26.02
CA PHE A 17 5.02 33.50 -26.10
C PHE A 17 4.98 32.90 -24.69
N ALA A 18 4.10 31.93 -24.48
CA ALA A 18 4.02 31.17 -23.23
C ALA A 18 4.83 29.88 -23.35
N ASN A 19 5.69 29.61 -22.37
CA ASN A 19 6.38 28.32 -22.27
C ASN A 19 5.39 27.25 -21.82
N THR A 20 5.08 26.31 -22.70
CA THR A 20 4.24 25.15 -22.38
C THR A 20 5.12 24.01 -21.88
N ILE A 21 5.08 23.73 -20.58
CA ILE A 21 5.68 22.52 -20.02
C ILE A 21 4.74 21.35 -20.31
N THR A 22 5.11 20.51 -21.27
CA THR A 22 4.41 19.26 -21.53
C THR A 22 4.90 18.22 -20.52
N THR A 23 4.07 17.90 -19.53
CA THR A 23 4.31 16.71 -18.70
C THR A 23 3.94 15.47 -19.51
N PRO A 24 4.77 14.42 -19.52
CA PRO A 24 4.45 13.17 -20.21
C PRO A 24 3.08 12.65 -19.78
N GLY A 25 2.20 12.35 -20.74
CA GLY A 25 0.82 11.90 -20.47
C GLY A 25 0.70 10.50 -19.83
N LYS A 26 1.83 9.87 -19.46
CA LYS A 26 1.90 8.57 -18.81
C LYS A 26 2.75 8.72 -17.54
N ALA A 27 2.17 8.39 -16.40
CA ALA A 27 2.92 8.28 -15.16
C ALA A 27 3.99 7.18 -15.30
N VAL A 28 5.23 7.50 -14.91
CA VAL A 28 6.30 6.50 -14.81
C VAL A 28 6.19 5.84 -13.45
N ILE A 29 5.78 4.56 -13.44
CA ILE A 29 5.72 3.75 -12.22
C ILE A 29 7.08 3.07 -12.06
N GLY A 30 7.93 3.62 -11.18
CA GLY A 30 9.20 3.01 -10.83
C GLY A 30 9.00 1.96 -9.75
N ILE A 31 9.19 0.68 -10.08
CA ILE A 31 9.28 -0.39 -9.08
C ILE A 31 10.74 -0.50 -8.61
N ASN A 32 10.97 -0.45 -7.29
CA ASN A 32 12.28 -0.75 -6.74
C ASN A 32 12.45 -2.28 -6.70
N ALA A 33 13.16 -2.85 -7.67
CA ALA A 33 13.39 -4.29 -7.76
C ALA A 33 14.05 -4.88 -6.50
N ALA A 34 14.80 -4.08 -5.72
CA ALA A 34 15.40 -4.54 -4.48
C ALA A 34 14.36 -4.75 -3.37
N GLU A 35 13.18 -4.13 -3.46
CA GLU A 35 12.08 -4.27 -2.51
C GLU A 35 11.07 -5.35 -2.91
N VAL A 36 11.09 -5.75 -4.18
CA VAL A 36 10.28 -6.87 -4.69
C VAL A 36 10.78 -8.18 -4.07
N GLY A 37 9.87 -8.91 -3.41
CA GLY A 37 10.18 -10.20 -2.78
C GLY A 37 10.73 -10.14 -1.36
N LYS A 38 10.83 -8.95 -0.74
CA LYS A 38 11.13 -8.85 0.69
C LYS A 38 10.00 -9.47 1.51
N ARG A 39 10.36 -10.26 2.53
CA ARG A 39 9.42 -10.82 3.52
C ARG A 39 9.05 -9.74 4.54
N VAL A 40 8.09 -8.90 4.19
CA VAL A 40 7.63 -7.76 5.01
C VAL A 40 6.11 -7.61 4.92
N CYS A 41 5.50 -7.07 5.97
CA CYS A 41 4.14 -6.56 5.92
C CYS A 41 4.16 -5.07 5.61
N TYR A 42 3.30 -4.62 4.69
CA TYR A 42 3.19 -3.20 4.33
C TYR A 42 2.04 -2.52 5.08
N TYR A 43 2.26 -1.29 5.54
CA TYR A 43 1.22 -0.41 6.06
C TYR A 43 1.65 1.06 5.94
N GLN A 44 0.81 1.92 5.36
CA GLN A 44 1.09 3.34 5.10
C GLN A 44 2.46 3.57 4.43
N ASP A 45 2.72 2.86 3.33
CA ASP A 45 3.97 2.95 2.56
C ASP A 45 5.25 2.63 3.37
N LYS A 46 5.11 1.94 4.51
CA LYS A 46 6.22 1.43 5.31
C LYS A 46 6.22 -0.09 5.34
N ALA A 47 7.42 -0.66 5.29
CA ALA A 47 7.67 -2.09 5.43
C ALA A 47 8.01 -2.44 6.89
N TYR A 48 7.39 -3.50 7.39
CA TYR A 48 7.59 -4.03 8.74
C TYR A 48 8.05 -5.49 8.66
N SER A 49 9.04 -5.85 9.48
CA SER A 49 9.57 -7.22 9.55
C SER A 49 8.69 -8.13 10.40
N ASP A 50 8.99 -9.43 10.35
CA ASP A 50 8.44 -10.44 11.25
C ASP A 50 8.56 -10.01 12.73
N GLY A 51 7.52 -10.22 13.51
CA GLY A 51 7.39 -9.83 14.92
C GLY A 51 7.05 -8.35 15.16
N ALA A 52 6.97 -7.50 14.13
CA ALA A 52 6.60 -6.11 14.31
C ALA A 52 5.14 -5.97 14.79
N ILE A 53 4.92 -5.13 15.80
CA ILE A 53 3.60 -4.83 16.35
C ILE A 53 3.19 -3.41 15.96
N LEU A 54 1.97 -3.27 15.45
CA LEU A 54 1.40 -2.01 15.01
C LEU A 54 -0.01 -1.85 15.57
N GLN A 55 -0.35 -0.65 16.03
CA GLN A 55 -1.70 -0.28 16.40
C GLN A 55 -2.40 0.40 15.22
N VAL A 56 -3.56 -0.11 14.81
CA VAL A 56 -4.44 0.48 13.80
C VAL A 56 -5.80 0.75 14.43
N GLY A 57 -6.01 2.01 14.81
CA GLY A 57 -7.18 2.41 15.60
C GLY A 57 -7.20 1.71 16.96
N PRO A 58 -8.25 0.95 17.31
CA PRO A 58 -8.33 0.21 18.57
C PRO A 58 -7.68 -1.18 18.53
N HIS A 59 -7.17 -1.62 17.36
CA HIS A 59 -6.67 -2.98 17.17
C HIS A 59 -5.14 -3.02 17.16
N TYR A 60 -4.57 -3.96 17.90
CA TYR A 60 -3.16 -4.32 17.79
C TYR A 60 -3.01 -5.43 16.76
N MET A 61 -2.02 -5.30 15.89
CA MET A 61 -1.68 -6.30 14.88
C MET A 61 -0.20 -6.66 14.98
N ILE A 62 0.11 -7.92 14.71
CA ILE A 62 1.48 -8.43 14.58
C ILE A 62 1.72 -8.88 13.13
N CYS A 63 2.89 -8.54 12.59
CA CYS A 63 3.35 -9.11 11.32
C CYS A 63 3.99 -10.47 11.60
N THR A 64 3.42 -11.54 11.08
CA THR A 64 3.89 -12.93 11.32
C THR A 64 3.69 -13.78 10.07
N ASN A 65 4.14 -15.05 10.09
CA ASN A 65 4.00 -15.99 8.99
C ASN A 65 2.54 -16.07 8.49
N ALA A 66 2.37 -16.08 7.17
CA ALA A 66 1.06 -16.30 6.57
C ALA A 66 0.54 -17.72 6.81
N ASN A 67 1.46 -18.69 6.84
CA ASN A 67 1.22 -20.11 7.00
C ASN A 67 2.16 -20.68 8.08
N ASP A 68 1.64 -21.53 8.95
CA ASP A 68 2.43 -22.12 10.06
C ASP A 68 3.37 -23.24 9.58
N PHE A 69 3.13 -23.77 8.37
CA PHE A 69 3.92 -24.83 7.76
C PHE A 69 5.09 -24.29 6.90
N GLU A 70 5.25 -22.98 6.78
CA GLU A 70 6.31 -22.35 5.97
C GLU A 70 7.17 -21.40 6.81
N THR A 71 8.42 -21.75 7.03
CA THR A 71 9.38 -20.88 7.76
C THR A 71 9.86 -19.69 6.93
N ASN A 72 9.86 -19.83 5.60
CA ASN A 72 10.31 -18.82 4.64
C ASN A 72 9.17 -18.24 3.78
N GLY A 73 7.91 -18.51 4.15
CA GLY A 73 6.72 -18.03 3.45
C GLY A 73 6.51 -16.52 3.59
N SER A 74 5.48 -16.00 2.92
CA SER A 74 5.07 -14.59 3.04
C SER A 74 4.64 -14.25 4.47
N LEU A 75 4.68 -12.97 4.82
CA LEU A 75 4.18 -12.46 6.10
C LEU A 75 2.79 -11.85 5.91
N LYS A 76 1.97 -11.86 6.97
CA LYS A 76 0.66 -11.22 7.03
C LYS A 76 0.46 -10.52 8.37
N TRP A 77 -0.46 -9.55 8.38
CA TRP A 77 -0.96 -8.96 9.61
C TRP A 77 -1.96 -9.91 10.29
N VAL A 78 -1.75 -10.16 11.58
CA VAL A 78 -2.66 -10.92 12.44
C VAL A 78 -3.06 -10.04 13.62
N GLN A 79 -4.34 -9.99 13.93
CA GLN A 79 -4.83 -9.20 15.06
C GLN A 79 -4.49 -9.89 16.39
N LEU A 80 -3.93 -9.13 17.33
CA LEU A 80 -3.73 -9.57 18.70
C LEU A 80 -5.04 -9.39 19.46
N GLN A 81 -5.54 -10.46 20.09
CA GLN A 81 -6.67 -10.38 21.00
C GLN A 81 -6.24 -9.59 22.24
N SER A 82 -6.97 -8.52 22.57
CA SER A 82 -6.82 -7.88 23.88
C SER A 82 -7.31 -8.84 24.96
N SER A 83 -6.76 -8.76 26.17
CA SER A 83 -7.11 -9.62 27.31
C SER A 83 -8.60 -9.60 27.69
N ASP A 84 -9.37 -8.64 27.18
CA ASP A 84 -10.83 -8.57 27.33
C ASP A 84 -11.59 -9.49 26.34
N ALA A 85 -10.89 -10.06 25.36
CA ALA A 85 -11.40 -10.95 24.31
C ALA A 85 -10.66 -12.31 24.29
N ALA A 86 -10.10 -12.74 25.44
CA ALA A 86 -9.45 -14.04 25.63
C ALA A 86 -10.44 -15.24 25.59
N SER A 87 -11.50 -15.13 24.80
CA SER A 87 -12.44 -16.19 24.46
C SER A 87 -12.77 -16.03 22.99
N GLN A 88 -12.22 -16.94 22.17
CA GLN A 88 -12.37 -17.09 20.71
C GLN A 88 -11.20 -16.58 19.86
N SER A 89 -10.07 -17.28 19.96
CA SER A 89 -9.23 -17.56 18.78
C SER A 89 -8.62 -18.94 18.92
N GLU A 90 -9.48 -19.96 18.84
CA GLU A 90 -9.14 -21.37 18.71
C GLU A 90 -10.16 -22.01 17.74
N SER A 91 -9.90 -21.91 16.44
CA SER A 91 -10.47 -22.71 15.32
C SER A 91 -10.04 -22.01 14.01
N THR A 92 -9.22 -22.59 13.15
CA THR A 92 -9.56 -23.76 12.34
C THR A 92 -8.31 -24.61 12.07
N GLN A 93 -8.11 -25.67 12.85
CA GLN A 93 -7.55 -26.91 12.32
C GLN A 93 -8.68 -27.92 12.26
N GLN A 94 -9.23 -28.02 11.07
CA GLN A 94 -10.16 -29.06 10.66
C GLN A 94 -9.40 -30.39 10.71
N SER A 95 -9.51 -31.07 11.85
CA SER A 95 -9.30 -32.52 11.92
C SER A 95 -10.38 -33.16 11.05
N GLU A 96 -10.07 -33.34 9.78
CA GLU A 96 -10.80 -34.27 8.93
C GLU A 96 -10.66 -35.65 9.59
N SER A 97 -11.75 -36.14 10.17
CA SER A 97 -11.77 -37.44 10.83
C SER A 97 -11.36 -38.52 9.84
N VAL A 98 -10.11 -38.98 9.90
CA VAL A 98 -9.67 -40.15 9.15
C VAL A 98 -10.44 -41.34 9.70
N LYS A 99 -11.54 -41.73 9.03
CA LYS A 99 -12.27 -42.95 9.33
C LYS A 99 -11.34 -44.14 9.04
N ARG A 100 -10.69 -44.66 10.07
CA ARG A 100 -10.04 -45.99 10.01
C ARG A 100 -11.15 -47.02 9.85
N TYR A 101 -11.26 -47.62 8.67
CA TYR A 101 -12.04 -48.83 8.50
C TYR A 101 -11.24 -50.01 9.08
N SER A 102 -11.88 -50.77 9.96
CA SER A 102 -11.37 -52.04 10.45
C SER A 102 -11.50 -53.07 9.34
N VAL A 103 -10.37 -53.55 8.81
CA VAL A 103 -10.36 -54.73 7.94
C VAL A 103 -10.64 -55.94 8.83
N LYS A 104 -11.56 -56.79 8.40
CA LYS A 104 -11.98 -58.01 9.09
C LYS A 104 -11.13 -59.19 8.66
#